data_AF-A0AA90VAX3-F1
#
_entry.id   AF-A0AA90VAX3-F1
#
_cell.length_a   1.000
_cell.length_b   1.000
_cell.length_c   1.000
_cell.angle_alpha   90.00
_cell.angle_beta   90.00
_cell.angle_gamma   90.00
#
_symmetry.space_group_name_H-M   'P 1'
#
loop_
_entity.id
_entity.type
_entity.pdbx_description
1 polymer ?
#
loop_
_entity_poly.entity_id
_entity_poly.type
_entity_poly.pdbx_seq_one_letter_code
_entity_poly.pdbx_strand_id
1 'polypeptide(L)'
;MKRTFFAFLSQCLLVIIILTSCSDDQTDLSPDINTPITGYWQIADGDINGDGAIQGIVVHSDETVSEWLYTGETANPYHLGFKTGKWSVNGNHYEMQLPISNGTYYNVTVAGNNDRTMYLAYKGKTSVVPFYKLTSLPGNGNEMISELEGMKMSGYTMADITGYWEQDNENGTGFYIDNEGNISDLTCLYGVEKYYSVKYHSAEVILNGNSCVISSLGSQWMVYAVGSNSLLAIDRNNNSLQVEHFVKKDVPDEMMRADEIMKTPVPAGLLGKWETIHYTRMINGENVTDIDILNGDDWNKQFYHTLAFSENHKISKWDRFGSLLYDQCFMLKGDNITIAGDLTDLLSPKYSYTETWTISDKTENSMKLTYEYGNTTECYTYKRK
;
A
#
# COMPACT_ATOMS: atom_id res chain seq x y z
N MET A 1 -17.20 5.44 -20.29
CA MET A 1 -18.60 4.94 -20.23
C MET A 1 -18.58 3.60 -19.48
N LYS A 2 -18.41 3.60 -18.14
CA LYS A 2 -18.33 2.37 -17.31
C LYS A 2 -18.88 2.54 -15.87
N ARG A 3 -19.52 3.68 -15.54
CA ARG A 3 -20.09 3.92 -14.18
C ARG A 3 -21.49 3.35 -13.98
N THR A 4 -22.17 2.94 -15.05
CA THR A 4 -23.59 2.55 -15.04
C THR A 4 -23.84 1.06 -14.81
N PHE A 5 -22.84 0.19 -14.90
CA PHE A 5 -23.06 -1.27 -14.84
C PHE A 5 -23.39 -1.80 -13.43
N PHE A 6 -22.77 -1.27 -12.38
CA PHE A 6 -22.89 -1.90 -11.05
C PHE A 6 -24.11 -1.46 -10.23
N ALA A 7 -24.54 -0.21 -10.35
CA ALA A 7 -25.85 0.20 -9.83
C ALA A 7 -26.99 -0.54 -10.54
N PHE A 8 -26.74 -1.01 -11.77
CA PHE A 8 -27.67 -1.83 -12.54
C PHE A 8 -27.75 -3.26 -11.96
N LEU A 9 -26.63 -3.88 -11.56
CA LEU A 9 -26.61 -5.25 -11.04
C LEU A 9 -27.43 -5.41 -9.75
N SER A 10 -27.22 -4.56 -8.75
CA SER A 10 -27.98 -4.56 -7.50
C SER A 10 -29.48 -4.28 -7.72
N GLN A 11 -29.81 -3.37 -8.66
CA GLN A 11 -31.19 -3.12 -9.06
C GLN A 11 -31.80 -4.32 -9.79
N CYS A 12 -31.04 -4.98 -10.68
CA CYS A 12 -31.44 -6.19 -11.38
C CYS A 12 -31.67 -7.36 -10.41
N LEU A 13 -30.82 -7.54 -9.40
CA LEU A 13 -30.98 -8.53 -8.34
C LEU A 13 -32.28 -8.30 -7.57
N LEU A 14 -32.54 -7.06 -7.18
CA LEU A 14 -33.78 -6.68 -6.51
C LEU A 14 -35.01 -6.88 -7.43
N VAL A 15 -34.90 -6.53 -8.71
CA VAL A 15 -35.94 -6.72 -9.72
C VAL A 15 -36.23 -8.21 -9.93
N ILE A 16 -35.23 -9.08 -9.97
CA ILE A 16 -35.42 -10.53 -10.01
C ILE A 16 -36.16 -10.98 -8.75
N ILE A 17 -35.68 -10.61 -7.57
CA ILE A 17 -36.30 -11.04 -6.30
C ILE A 17 -37.75 -10.54 -6.19
N ILE A 18 -38.06 -9.32 -6.68
CA ILE A 18 -39.40 -8.73 -6.62
C ILE A 18 -40.32 -9.26 -7.73
N LEU A 19 -39.92 -9.20 -9.00
CA LEU A 19 -40.76 -9.53 -10.16
C LEU A 19 -41.00 -11.02 -10.30
N THR A 20 -40.08 -11.84 -9.80
CA THR A 20 -40.20 -13.30 -9.82
C THR A 20 -40.74 -13.82 -8.50
N SER A 21 -41.31 -12.99 -7.61
CA SER A 21 -41.88 -13.49 -6.36
C SER A 21 -43.34 -13.93 -6.53
N CYS A 22 -43.65 -15.20 -6.28
CA CYS A 22 -45.02 -15.73 -6.20
C CYS A 22 -45.54 -15.70 -4.75
N SER A 23 -46.87 -15.74 -4.58
CA SER A 23 -47.49 -16.02 -3.27
C SER A 23 -47.12 -17.43 -2.80
N ASP A 24 -46.91 -17.57 -1.48
CA ASP A 24 -46.75 -18.72 -0.54
C ASP A 24 -46.74 -20.22 -0.99
N ASP A 25 -46.81 -20.56 -2.27
CA ASP A 25 -47.12 -21.90 -2.77
C ASP A 25 -45.90 -22.76 -3.16
N GLN A 26 -44.67 -22.40 -2.76
CA GLN A 26 -43.52 -23.33 -2.82
C GLN A 26 -43.39 -24.07 -1.49
N THR A 27 -44.18 -25.14 -1.33
CA THR A 27 -44.33 -25.88 -0.06
C THR A 27 -43.14 -26.75 0.36
N ASP A 28 -42.11 -26.88 -0.49
CA ASP A 28 -40.96 -27.77 -0.26
C ASP A 28 -39.68 -27.01 0.16
N LEU A 29 -39.73 -25.67 0.23
CA LEU A 29 -38.59 -24.87 0.70
C LEU A 29 -38.73 -24.62 2.21
N SER A 30 -37.79 -25.14 2.98
CA SER A 30 -37.71 -24.89 4.41
C SER A 30 -36.38 -24.24 4.77
N PRO A 31 -36.39 -23.15 5.55
CA PRO A 31 -35.19 -22.53 6.08
C PRO A 31 -34.46 -23.47 7.02
N ASP A 32 -33.17 -23.67 6.75
CA ASP A 32 -32.29 -24.55 7.51
C ASP A 32 -30.94 -23.89 7.72
N ILE A 33 -30.51 -23.79 8.98
CA ILE A 33 -29.22 -23.23 9.40
C ILE A 33 -28.15 -24.30 9.61
N ASN A 34 -28.52 -25.58 9.47
CA ASN A 34 -27.55 -26.67 9.56
C ASN A 34 -26.80 -26.87 8.24
N THR A 35 -27.34 -26.34 7.15
CA THR A 35 -26.69 -26.32 5.83
C THR A 35 -25.96 -24.99 5.64
N PRO A 36 -24.61 -24.97 5.59
CA PRO A 36 -23.86 -23.73 5.45
C PRO A 36 -24.21 -22.97 4.17
N ILE A 37 -24.34 -21.64 4.29
CA ILE A 37 -24.58 -20.74 3.16
C ILE A 37 -23.29 -20.12 2.61
N THR A 38 -22.13 -20.36 3.23
CA THR A 38 -20.85 -19.81 2.77
C THR A 38 -20.46 -20.38 1.40
N GLY A 39 -19.93 -19.52 0.53
CA GLY A 39 -19.44 -19.87 -0.80
C GLY A 39 -19.98 -18.97 -1.91
N TYR A 40 -19.71 -19.37 -3.15
CA TYR A 40 -20.11 -18.67 -4.37
C TYR A 40 -21.51 -19.09 -4.83
N TRP A 41 -22.35 -18.11 -5.08
CA TRP A 41 -23.73 -18.31 -5.50
C TRP A 41 -24.02 -17.52 -6.77
N GLN A 42 -24.22 -18.23 -7.88
CA GLN A 42 -24.61 -17.66 -9.17
C GLN A 42 -26.12 -17.55 -9.26
N ILE A 43 -26.63 -16.44 -9.80
CA ILE A 43 -28.05 -16.29 -10.09
C ILE A 43 -28.38 -17.09 -11.36
N ALA A 44 -29.44 -17.91 -11.33
CA ALA A 44 -29.86 -18.68 -12.50
C ALA A 44 -30.06 -17.74 -13.73
N ASP A 45 -29.64 -18.22 -14.91
CA ASP A 45 -29.52 -17.51 -16.21
C ASP A 45 -28.26 -16.65 -16.43
N GLY A 46 -27.39 -16.50 -15.43
CA GLY A 46 -25.97 -16.12 -15.58
C GLY A 46 -25.67 -14.68 -15.99
N ASP A 47 -26.40 -14.14 -16.97
CA ASP A 47 -26.20 -12.85 -17.63
C ASP A 47 -27.48 -11.99 -17.50
N ILE A 48 -27.64 -11.34 -16.35
CA ILE A 48 -28.90 -10.69 -15.97
C ILE A 48 -29.16 -9.42 -16.79
N ASN A 49 -28.11 -8.79 -17.31
CA ASN A 49 -28.17 -7.54 -18.07
C ASN A 49 -27.81 -7.71 -19.56
N GLY A 50 -27.53 -8.93 -20.02
CA GLY A 50 -27.25 -9.23 -21.44
C GLY A 50 -25.85 -8.83 -21.89
N ASP A 51 -24.89 -8.65 -20.97
CA ASP A 51 -23.52 -8.24 -21.24
C ASP A 51 -22.53 -9.41 -21.35
N GLY A 52 -23.01 -10.64 -21.19
CA GLY A 52 -22.22 -11.87 -21.28
C GLY A 52 -21.44 -12.23 -20.02
N ALA A 53 -21.61 -11.51 -18.91
CA ALA A 53 -20.90 -11.77 -17.67
C ALA A 53 -21.69 -12.69 -16.71
N ILE A 54 -20.99 -13.60 -16.03
CA ILE A 54 -21.53 -14.42 -14.94
C ILE A 54 -21.64 -13.57 -13.67
N GLN A 55 -22.83 -13.55 -13.06
CA GLN A 55 -23.15 -12.67 -11.94
C GLN A 55 -23.68 -13.44 -10.71
N GLY A 56 -23.36 -12.95 -9.52
CA GLY A 56 -23.82 -13.57 -8.29
C GLY A 56 -23.41 -12.87 -6.99
N ILE A 57 -23.55 -13.60 -5.88
CA ILE A 57 -23.09 -13.19 -4.55
C ILE A 57 -22.07 -14.19 -3.99
N VAL A 58 -21.23 -13.72 -3.09
CA VAL A 58 -20.33 -14.53 -2.26
C VAL A 58 -20.72 -14.30 -0.82
N VAL A 59 -20.97 -15.39 -0.09
CA VAL A 59 -21.27 -15.38 1.34
C VAL A 59 -20.01 -15.83 2.06
N HIS A 60 -19.42 -14.93 2.84
CA HIS A 60 -18.12 -15.13 3.48
C HIS A 60 -18.26 -15.69 4.89
N SER A 61 -17.23 -16.38 5.37
CA SER A 61 -17.20 -16.93 6.73
C SER A 61 -17.12 -15.86 7.82
N ASP A 62 -16.73 -14.63 7.46
CA ASP A 62 -16.60 -13.47 8.37
C ASP A 62 -17.89 -12.64 8.51
N GLU A 63 -19.05 -13.26 8.25
CA GLU A 63 -20.38 -12.63 8.33
C GLU A 63 -20.62 -11.51 7.30
N THR A 64 -19.80 -11.42 6.26
CA THR A 64 -20.00 -10.46 5.16
C THR A 64 -20.56 -11.13 3.91
N VAL A 65 -21.23 -10.33 3.08
CA VAL A 65 -21.67 -10.72 1.74
C VAL A 65 -21.07 -9.74 0.73
N SER A 66 -20.66 -10.24 -0.43
CA SER A 66 -20.18 -9.45 -1.57
C SER A 66 -20.90 -9.83 -2.86
N GLU A 67 -21.00 -8.90 -3.80
CA GLU A 67 -21.43 -9.16 -5.18
C GLU A 67 -20.20 -9.49 -6.01
N TRP A 68 -20.36 -10.30 -7.04
CA TRP A 68 -19.26 -10.59 -7.96
C TRP A 68 -19.76 -10.69 -9.41
N LEU A 69 -18.83 -10.40 -10.32
CA LEU A 69 -19.03 -10.37 -11.77
C LEU A 69 -17.81 -11.06 -12.40
N TYR A 70 -18.05 -11.94 -13.36
CA TYR A 70 -16.99 -12.61 -14.11
C TYR A 70 -17.29 -12.55 -15.61
N THR A 71 -16.46 -11.84 -16.36
CA THR A 71 -16.67 -11.59 -17.80
C THR A 71 -15.91 -12.55 -18.72
N GLY A 72 -15.12 -13.50 -18.17
CA GLY A 72 -14.31 -14.43 -18.96
C GLY A 72 -13.17 -13.78 -19.76
N GLU A 73 -12.96 -12.47 -19.66
CA GLU A 73 -11.86 -11.76 -20.33
C GLU A 73 -10.51 -12.06 -19.65
N THR A 74 -9.43 -11.97 -20.43
CA THR A 74 -8.03 -11.98 -19.93
C THR A 74 -7.68 -10.76 -19.06
N ALA A 75 -8.62 -9.82 -18.86
CA ALA A 75 -8.44 -8.63 -18.07
C ALA A 75 -8.87 -8.90 -16.62
N ASN A 76 -7.91 -8.85 -15.69
CA ASN A 76 -8.05 -8.83 -14.23
C ASN A 76 -9.31 -9.55 -13.67
N PRO A 77 -9.20 -10.82 -13.22
CA PRO A 77 -10.35 -11.59 -12.74
C PRO A 77 -11.02 -10.96 -11.49
N TYR A 78 -10.36 -10.03 -10.79
CA TYR A 78 -10.89 -9.36 -9.60
C TYR A 78 -11.77 -8.15 -9.91
N HIS A 79 -12.48 -8.14 -11.04
CA HIS A 79 -13.59 -7.21 -11.29
C HIS A 79 -14.81 -7.53 -10.40
N LEU A 80 -14.57 -7.65 -9.10
CA LEU A 80 -15.55 -7.99 -8.09
C LEU A 80 -16.50 -6.82 -7.86
N GLY A 81 -17.75 -7.16 -7.62
CA GLY A 81 -18.76 -6.24 -7.14
C GLY A 81 -18.48 -5.83 -5.70
N PHE A 82 -19.26 -4.88 -5.21
CA PHE A 82 -19.05 -4.25 -3.92
C PHE A 82 -19.27 -5.20 -2.76
N LYS A 83 -18.71 -4.84 -1.60
CA LYS A 83 -19.10 -5.42 -0.33
C LYS A 83 -20.55 -4.99 -0.10
N THR A 84 -21.42 -5.97 -0.09
CA THR A 84 -22.86 -5.79 -0.24
C THR A 84 -23.60 -5.78 1.08
N GLY A 85 -23.01 -6.30 2.15
CA GLY A 85 -23.57 -6.15 3.48
C GLY A 85 -23.05 -7.18 4.45
N LYS A 86 -23.86 -7.47 5.48
CA LYS A 86 -23.62 -8.52 6.46
C LYS A 86 -24.69 -9.61 6.35
N TRP A 87 -24.37 -10.78 6.86
CA TRP A 87 -25.35 -11.83 7.10
C TRP A 87 -25.31 -12.29 8.56
N SER A 88 -26.40 -12.86 9.04
CA SER A 88 -26.53 -13.36 10.41
C SER A 88 -27.49 -14.54 10.47
N VAL A 89 -27.51 -15.22 11.60
CA VAL A 89 -28.50 -16.26 11.93
C VAL A 89 -29.55 -15.66 12.85
N ASN A 90 -30.82 -15.81 12.50
CA ASN A 90 -31.95 -15.41 13.33
C ASN A 90 -32.95 -16.57 13.48
N GLY A 91 -32.95 -17.20 14.65
CA GLY A 91 -33.73 -18.42 14.87
C GLY A 91 -33.25 -19.55 13.96
N ASN A 92 -34.14 -20.08 13.12
CA ASN A 92 -33.85 -21.13 12.14
C ASN A 92 -33.66 -20.61 10.70
N HIS A 93 -33.38 -19.31 10.52
CA HIS A 93 -33.19 -18.71 9.21
C HIS A 93 -31.88 -17.91 9.17
N TYR A 94 -31.30 -17.80 7.98
CA TYR A 94 -30.26 -16.81 7.71
C TYR A 94 -30.90 -15.51 7.22
N GLU A 95 -30.36 -14.38 7.65
CA GLU A 95 -30.69 -13.04 7.15
C GLU A 95 -29.47 -12.46 6.44
N MET A 96 -29.67 -11.81 5.30
CA MET A 96 -28.61 -11.13 4.55
C MET A 96 -29.02 -9.70 4.22
N GLN A 97 -28.03 -8.81 4.24
CA GLN A 97 -28.14 -7.46 3.73
C GLN A 97 -27.54 -7.41 2.33
N LEU A 98 -28.36 -7.08 1.34
CA LEU A 98 -27.94 -6.89 -0.05
C LEU A 98 -28.15 -5.41 -0.41
N PRO A 99 -27.26 -4.75 -1.16
CA PRO A 99 -27.26 -3.32 -1.35
C PRO A 99 -28.33 -2.96 -2.38
N ILE A 100 -28.89 -1.77 -2.20
CA ILE A 100 -29.69 -1.07 -3.22
C ILE A 100 -28.83 0.03 -3.85
N SER A 101 -28.03 0.70 -3.00
CA SER A 101 -27.13 1.79 -3.35
C SER A 101 -26.10 1.94 -2.22
N ASN A 102 -25.15 2.87 -2.38
CA ASN A 102 -24.10 3.09 -1.39
C ASN A 102 -24.69 3.34 0.02
N GLY A 103 -24.40 2.46 0.97
CA GLY A 103 -24.86 2.52 2.36
C GLY A 103 -26.35 2.22 2.58
N THR A 104 -27.09 1.79 1.55
CA THR A 104 -28.51 1.42 1.65
C THR A 104 -28.71 -0.03 1.24
N TYR A 105 -29.43 -0.79 2.06
CA TYR A 105 -29.59 -2.24 1.91
C TYR A 105 -31.06 -2.66 1.95
N TYR A 106 -31.39 -3.76 1.29
CA TYR A 106 -32.59 -4.54 1.57
C TYR A 106 -32.20 -5.80 2.35
N ASN A 107 -33.06 -6.19 3.28
CA ASN A 107 -32.89 -7.41 4.06
C ASN A 107 -33.65 -8.55 3.38
N VAL A 108 -32.95 -9.65 3.14
CA VAL A 108 -33.53 -10.91 2.65
C VAL A 108 -33.34 -12.01 3.66
N THR A 109 -34.23 -13.00 3.65
CA THR A 109 -34.07 -14.25 4.39
C THR A 109 -33.74 -15.37 3.43
N VAL A 110 -32.87 -16.31 3.83
CA VAL A 110 -32.69 -17.56 3.08
C VAL A 110 -33.92 -18.44 3.33
N ALA A 111 -34.75 -18.60 2.29
CA ALA A 111 -36.00 -19.35 2.32
C ALA A 111 -35.77 -20.88 2.22
N GLY A 112 -34.61 -21.29 1.70
CA GLY A 112 -34.18 -22.67 1.64
C GLY A 112 -32.75 -22.78 1.11
N ASN A 113 -31.99 -23.73 1.64
CA ASN A 113 -30.62 -24.04 1.22
C ASN A 113 -30.40 -25.56 1.30
N ASN A 114 -29.87 -26.16 0.25
CA ASN A 114 -29.49 -27.59 0.22
C ASN A 114 -28.02 -27.80 -0.20
N ASP A 115 -27.17 -26.78 -0.02
CA ASP A 115 -25.75 -26.76 -0.41
C ASP A 115 -25.49 -26.76 -1.93
N ARG A 116 -26.54 -26.86 -2.76
CA ARG A 116 -26.45 -26.73 -4.22
C ARG A 116 -27.28 -25.56 -4.74
N THR A 117 -28.38 -25.28 -4.05
CA THR A 117 -29.39 -24.33 -4.46
C THR A 117 -29.85 -23.55 -3.24
N MET A 118 -29.88 -22.23 -3.38
CA MET A 118 -30.35 -21.30 -2.36
C MET A 118 -31.47 -20.43 -2.92
N TYR A 119 -32.51 -20.23 -2.11
CA TYR A 119 -33.62 -19.32 -2.42
C TYR A 119 -33.63 -18.18 -1.42
N LEU A 120 -33.82 -16.96 -1.92
CA LEU A 120 -33.93 -15.76 -1.10
C LEU A 120 -35.40 -15.31 -1.05
N ALA A 121 -35.84 -14.81 0.09
CA ALA A 121 -37.13 -14.19 0.28
C ALA A 121 -36.99 -12.73 0.71
N TYR A 122 -37.82 -11.86 0.14
CA TYR A 122 -37.90 -10.45 0.47
C TYR A 122 -39.32 -10.10 0.88
N LYS A 123 -39.47 -9.48 2.06
CA LYS A 123 -40.78 -9.14 2.67
C LYS A 123 -41.76 -10.33 2.69
N GLY A 124 -41.25 -11.52 3.01
CA GLY A 124 -42.03 -12.75 3.11
C GLY A 124 -42.35 -13.43 1.78
N LYS A 125 -41.90 -12.90 0.64
CA LYS A 125 -42.09 -13.54 -0.66
C LYS A 125 -40.80 -14.16 -1.17
N THR A 126 -40.84 -15.45 -1.51
CA THR A 126 -39.70 -16.21 -2.03
C THR A 126 -39.47 -15.92 -3.51
N SER A 127 -38.20 -15.76 -3.91
CA SER A 127 -37.81 -15.62 -5.31
C SER A 127 -38.07 -16.92 -6.07
N VAL A 128 -38.61 -16.84 -7.29
CA VAL A 128 -38.76 -18.00 -8.19
C VAL A 128 -37.43 -18.37 -8.85
N VAL A 129 -36.46 -17.46 -8.87
CA VAL A 129 -35.12 -17.69 -9.43
C VAL A 129 -34.17 -18.17 -8.32
N PRO A 130 -33.66 -19.42 -8.41
CA PRO A 130 -32.68 -19.90 -7.44
C PRO A 130 -31.30 -19.30 -7.68
N PHE A 131 -30.48 -19.38 -6.64
CA PHE A 131 -29.05 -19.23 -6.72
C PHE A 131 -28.41 -20.61 -6.71
N TYR A 132 -27.50 -20.88 -7.64
CA TYR A 132 -26.74 -22.13 -7.69
C TYR A 132 -25.36 -21.95 -7.07
N LYS A 133 -24.97 -22.91 -6.23
CA LYS A 133 -23.62 -22.92 -5.68
C LYS A 133 -22.63 -23.21 -6.79
N LEU A 134 -21.68 -22.31 -6.99
CA LEU A 134 -20.60 -22.52 -7.94
C LEU A 134 -19.46 -23.28 -7.29
N THR A 135 -18.98 -24.29 -7.99
CA THR A 135 -17.75 -25.02 -7.66
C THR A 135 -16.66 -24.84 -8.70
N SER A 136 -16.97 -24.18 -9.82
CA SER A 136 -16.00 -23.92 -10.89
C SER A 136 -16.45 -22.78 -11.81
N LEU A 137 -15.48 -22.04 -12.36
CA LEU A 137 -15.65 -21.07 -13.43
C LEU A 137 -14.69 -21.40 -14.58
N PRO A 138 -15.02 -21.02 -15.83
CA PRO A 138 -14.14 -21.25 -16.98
C PRO A 138 -12.82 -20.48 -16.84
N GLY A 139 -11.81 -20.84 -17.65
CA GLY A 139 -10.50 -20.19 -17.62
C GLY A 139 -9.82 -20.25 -16.24
N ASN A 140 -9.29 -19.12 -15.78
CA ASN A 140 -8.66 -18.98 -14.45
C ASN A 140 -9.68 -18.77 -13.32
N GLY A 141 -10.99 -18.92 -13.58
CA GLY A 141 -12.02 -18.61 -12.59
C GLY A 141 -12.03 -19.51 -11.36
N ASN A 142 -11.51 -20.74 -11.44
CA ASN A 142 -11.35 -21.61 -10.27
C ASN A 142 -10.33 -21.07 -9.26
N GLU A 143 -9.24 -20.49 -9.76
CA GLU A 143 -8.21 -19.87 -8.91
C GLU A 143 -8.79 -18.65 -8.20
N MET A 144 -9.53 -17.81 -8.95
CA MET A 144 -10.26 -16.66 -8.40
C MET A 144 -11.24 -17.06 -7.29
N ILE A 145 -12.06 -18.10 -7.50
CA ILE A 145 -12.98 -18.62 -6.47
C ILE A 145 -12.19 -19.01 -5.22
N SER A 146 -11.17 -19.87 -5.38
CA SER A 146 -10.39 -20.39 -4.26
C SER A 146 -9.71 -19.29 -3.47
N GLU A 147 -9.18 -18.28 -4.14
CA GLU A 147 -8.49 -17.18 -3.49
C GLU A 147 -9.45 -16.33 -2.66
N LEU A 148 -10.61 -16.01 -3.21
CA LEU A 148 -11.59 -15.16 -2.57
C LEU A 148 -12.36 -15.85 -1.44
N GLU A 149 -12.60 -17.17 -1.51
CA GLU A 149 -13.11 -17.93 -0.37
C GLU A 149 -12.17 -17.86 0.84
N GLY A 150 -10.87 -17.69 0.59
CA GLY A 150 -9.83 -17.53 1.61
C GLY A 150 -9.60 -16.08 2.06
N MET A 151 -10.26 -15.09 1.46
CA MET A 151 -10.06 -13.68 1.81
C MET A 151 -10.93 -13.25 2.99
N LYS A 152 -10.34 -12.41 3.83
CA LYS A 152 -11.03 -11.67 4.88
C LYS A 152 -11.59 -10.39 4.27
N MET A 153 -12.85 -10.07 4.57
CA MET A 153 -13.57 -8.90 4.01
C MET A 153 -13.85 -7.83 5.07
N SER A 154 -13.59 -8.13 6.35
CA SER A 154 -13.84 -7.26 7.49
C SER A 154 -13.02 -7.63 8.71
N GLY A 155 -13.05 -6.78 9.76
CA GLY A 155 -12.35 -7.06 11.01
C GLY A 155 -10.84 -7.16 10.86
N TYR A 156 -10.27 -6.42 9.89
CA TYR A 156 -8.84 -6.41 9.59
C TYR A 156 -8.01 -6.09 10.83
N THR A 157 -6.84 -6.70 10.92
CA THR A 157 -5.81 -6.45 11.92
C THR A 157 -4.55 -5.99 11.21
N MET A 158 -3.61 -5.36 11.94
CA MET A 158 -2.35 -4.94 11.33
C MET A 158 -1.58 -6.13 10.74
N ALA A 159 -1.60 -7.27 11.43
CA ALA A 159 -0.95 -8.50 10.96
C ALA A 159 -1.47 -9.01 9.60
N ASP A 160 -2.73 -8.73 9.26
CA ASP A 160 -3.30 -9.12 7.96
C ASP A 160 -2.66 -8.35 6.81
N ILE A 161 -2.25 -7.10 7.04
CA ILE A 161 -1.78 -6.16 6.02
C ILE A 161 -0.27 -5.86 6.10
N THR A 162 0.41 -6.25 7.17
CA THR A 162 1.88 -6.10 7.27
C THR A 162 2.60 -6.88 6.16
N GLY A 163 3.60 -6.25 5.56
CA GLY A 163 4.43 -6.80 4.49
C GLY A 163 4.54 -5.88 3.28
N TYR A 164 5.23 -6.36 2.24
CA TYR A 164 5.35 -5.67 0.97
C TYR A 164 4.27 -6.14 -0.02
N TRP A 165 3.54 -5.19 -0.57
CA TRP A 165 2.45 -5.39 -1.52
C TRP A 165 2.76 -4.64 -2.82
N GLU A 166 2.91 -5.38 -3.90
CA GLU A 166 3.20 -4.84 -5.24
C GLU A 166 1.93 -4.88 -6.09
N GLN A 167 1.61 -3.82 -6.82
CA GLN A 167 0.45 -3.80 -7.70
C GLN A 167 0.61 -4.84 -8.81
N ASP A 168 -0.43 -5.61 -9.08
CA ASP A 168 -0.43 -6.70 -10.07
C ASP A 168 -0.58 -6.18 -11.51
N ASN A 169 0.37 -5.36 -11.94
CA ASN A 169 0.38 -4.73 -13.26
C ASN A 169 1.77 -4.66 -13.90
N GLU A 170 2.70 -5.48 -13.41
CA GLU A 170 4.10 -5.59 -13.87
C GLU A 170 4.96 -4.31 -13.76
N ASN A 171 4.43 -3.20 -13.25
CA ASN A 171 5.16 -1.93 -13.13
C ASN A 171 6.11 -1.89 -11.92
N GLY A 172 6.09 -2.91 -11.07
CA GLY A 172 6.96 -3.00 -9.90
C GLY A 172 6.73 -1.89 -8.86
N THR A 173 5.53 -1.33 -8.80
CA THR A 173 5.21 -0.24 -7.86
C THR A 173 4.32 -0.79 -6.76
N GLY A 174 4.57 -0.40 -5.51
CA GLY A 174 3.87 -0.94 -4.36
C GLY A 174 4.13 -0.17 -3.07
N PHE A 175 3.75 -0.78 -1.96
CA PHE A 175 3.97 -0.24 -0.62
C PHE A 175 4.34 -1.32 0.38
N TYR A 176 5.16 -0.94 1.33
CA TYR A 176 5.52 -1.75 2.49
C TYR A 176 4.82 -1.20 3.74
N ILE A 177 4.22 -2.09 4.53
CA ILE A 177 3.58 -1.78 5.82
C ILE A 177 4.31 -2.55 6.91
N ASP A 178 4.81 -1.86 7.93
CA ASP A 178 5.46 -2.49 9.07
C ASP A 178 4.44 -2.96 10.15
N ASN A 179 4.94 -3.44 11.29
CA ASN A 179 4.09 -3.92 12.39
C ASN A 179 3.38 -2.79 13.15
N GLU A 180 3.88 -1.57 13.05
CA GLU A 180 3.34 -0.37 13.69
C GLU A 180 2.28 0.32 12.80
N GLY A 181 2.23 -0.07 11.53
CA GLY A 181 1.32 0.48 10.53
C GLY A 181 1.93 1.64 9.74
N ASN A 182 3.24 1.88 9.84
CA ASN A 182 3.91 2.87 9.00
C ASN A 182 3.96 2.35 7.56
N ILE A 183 3.68 3.23 6.61
CA ILE A 183 3.64 2.95 5.19
C ILE A 183 4.89 3.53 4.54
N SER A 184 5.60 2.73 3.75
CA SER A 184 6.65 3.20 2.86
C SER A 184 6.28 2.94 1.42
N ASP A 185 6.37 3.94 0.54
CA ASP A 185 6.10 3.75 -0.89
C ASP A 185 7.34 3.24 -1.59
N LEU A 186 7.18 2.24 -2.46
CA LEU A 186 8.24 1.69 -3.29
C LEU A 186 7.88 1.86 -4.77
N THR A 187 8.75 2.54 -5.52
CA THR A 187 8.62 2.67 -6.98
C THR A 187 9.82 2.01 -7.64
N CYS A 188 9.57 1.00 -8.46
CA CYS A 188 10.59 0.36 -9.28
C CYS A 188 11.18 1.36 -10.27
N LEU A 189 12.51 1.39 -10.32
CA LEU A 189 13.30 2.14 -11.28
C LEU A 189 13.93 1.16 -12.26
N TYR A 190 13.68 1.37 -13.55
CA TYR A 190 14.20 0.52 -14.62
C TYR A 190 15.60 0.99 -15.04
N GLY A 191 16.61 0.17 -14.75
CA GLY A 191 17.99 0.33 -15.22
C GLY A 191 18.52 -0.94 -15.88
N VAL A 192 19.84 -1.16 -15.81
CA VAL A 192 20.46 -2.45 -16.20
C VAL A 192 20.03 -3.57 -15.26
N GLU A 193 19.78 -3.24 -13.99
CA GLU A 193 19.19 -4.12 -12.97
C GLU A 193 17.94 -3.43 -12.39
N LYS A 194 17.00 -4.20 -11.85
CA LYS A 194 15.79 -3.68 -11.17
C LYS A 194 16.19 -3.22 -9.77
N TYR A 195 15.87 -1.97 -9.42
CA TYR A 195 16.03 -1.44 -8.06
C TYR A 195 14.85 -0.52 -7.71
N TYR A 196 14.73 -0.12 -6.45
CA TYR A 196 13.57 0.61 -5.95
C TYR A 196 13.96 1.96 -5.34
N SER A 197 13.17 2.99 -5.64
CA SER A 197 13.13 4.19 -4.80
C SER A 197 12.20 3.95 -3.62
N VAL A 198 12.54 4.52 -2.46
CA VAL A 198 11.78 4.34 -1.21
C VAL A 198 11.41 5.70 -0.63
N LYS A 199 10.11 5.93 -0.42
CA LYS A 199 9.62 7.01 0.44
C LYS A 199 9.28 6.41 1.80
N TYR A 200 10.27 6.44 2.69
CA TYR A 200 10.19 5.78 3.99
C TYR A 200 9.19 6.46 4.92
N HIS A 201 8.30 5.68 5.54
CA HIS A 201 7.29 6.13 6.52
C HIS A 201 6.53 7.38 6.03
N SER A 202 6.05 7.33 4.79
CA SER A 202 5.34 8.43 4.11
C SER A 202 3.93 8.66 4.65
N ALA A 203 3.33 7.65 5.28
CA ALA A 203 2.00 7.69 5.89
C ALA A 203 1.86 6.60 6.97
N GLU A 204 0.69 6.56 7.60
CA GLU A 204 0.29 5.48 8.50
C GLU A 204 -1.03 4.88 8.03
N VAL A 205 -1.20 3.58 8.25
CA VAL A 205 -2.47 2.89 7.99
C VAL A 205 -3.54 3.41 8.93
N ILE A 206 -4.69 3.77 8.36
CA ILE A 206 -5.89 4.07 9.13
C ILE A 206 -6.71 2.79 9.25
N LEU A 207 -6.56 2.10 10.38
CA LEU A 207 -7.29 0.87 10.67
C LEU A 207 -8.33 1.10 11.77
N ASN A 208 -9.60 1.06 11.38
CA ASN A 208 -10.75 1.10 12.29
C ASN A 208 -11.54 -0.20 12.10
N GLY A 209 -12.29 -0.66 13.12
CA GLY A 209 -12.97 -1.97 13.08
C GLY A 209 -13.86 -2.26 11.86
N ASN A 210 -14.26 -1.23 11.10
CA ASN A 210 -15.06 -1.35 9.89
C ASN A 210 -14.33 -0.95 8.59
N SER A 211 -13.11 -0.40 8.65
CA SER A 211 -12.41 0.13 7.47
C SER A 211 -10.89 0.12 7.65
N CYS A 212 -10.17 -0.26 6.59
CA CYS A 212 -8.72 -0.10 6.51
C CYS A 212 -8.39 0.76 5.29
N VAL A 213 -7.63 1.85 5.50
CA VAL A 213 -7.21 2.77 4.45
C VAL A 213 -5.68 2.88 4.45
N ILE A 214 -5.09 2.64 3.29
CA ILE A 214 -3.65 2.73 3.02
C ILE A 214 -3.45 3.95 2.11
N SER A 215 -2.83 5.00 2.63
CA SER A 215 -2.51 6.20 1.85
C SER A 215 -1.12 6.02 1.23
N SER A 216 -1.07 5.71 -0.05
CA SER A 216 0.18 5.33 -0.73
C SER A 216 0.14 5.74 -2.20
N LEU A 217 1.30 6.13 -2.73
CA LEU A 217 1.50 6.46 -4.15
C LEU A 217 0.54 7.54 -4.70
N GLY A 218 0.06 8.44 -3.83
CA GLY A 218 -0.91 9.49 -4.19
C GLY A 218 -2.38 9.05 -4.19
N SER A 219 -2.66 7.78 -3.87
CA SER A 219 -4.00 7.22 -3.77
C SER A 219 -4.39 6.95 -2.31
N GLN A 220 -5.70 6.82 -2.06
CA GLN A 220 -6.24 6.38 -0.78
C GLN A 220 -6.89 5.02 -0.97
N TRP A 221 -6.11 3.97 -0.81
CA TRP A 221 -6.54 2.60 -1.02
C TRP A 221 -7.41 2.15 0.15
N MET A 222 -8.71 2.04 -0.10
CA MET A 222 -9.63 1.42 0.84
C MET A 222 -9.55 -0.09 0.64
N VAL A 223 -9.03 -0.81 1.64
CA VAL A 223 -8.89 -2.27 1.59
C VAL A 223 -10.29 -2.89 1.53
N TYR A 224 -10.51 -3.61 0.43
CA TYR A 224 -11.74 -4.31 0.11
C TYR A 224 -11.70 -5.74 0.67
N ALA A 225 -10.57 -6.42 0.49
CA ALA A 225 -10.34 -7.77 0.97
C ALA A 225 -8.84 -8.01 1.17
N VAL A 226 -8.48 -8.92 2.08
CA VAL A 226 -7.09 -9.34 2.28
C VAL A 226 -7.03 -10.86 2.51
N GLY A 227 -6.22 -11.52 1.70
CA GLY A 227 -5.83 -12.92 1.85
C GLY A 227 -4.35 -13.03 2.22
N SER A 228 -3.82 -14.26 2.24
CA SER A 228 -2.43 -14.50 2.62
C SER A 228 -1.42 -13.85 1.66
N ASN A 229 -1.73 -13.84 0.36
CA ASN A 229 -0.84 -13.34 -0.69
C ASN A 229 -1.47 -12.27 -1.58
N SER A 230 -2.71 -11.88 -1.30
CA SER A 230 -3.48 -10.98 -2.15
C SER A 230 -4.17 -9.91 -1.32
N LEU A 231 -4.12 -8.67 -1.79
CA LEU A 231 -4.81 -7.54 -1.21
C LEU A 231 -5.62 -6.88 -2.32
N LEU A 232 -6.91 -6.76 -2.10
CA LEU A 232 -7.82 -6.08 -3.00
C LEU A 232 -8.17 -4.73 -2.40
N ALA A 233 -8.04 -3.66 -3.18
CA ALA A 233 -8.34 -2.32 -2.70
C ALA A 233 -8.99 -1.46 -3.78
N ILE A 234 -9.75 -0.47 -3.33
CA ILE A 234 -10.39 0.52 -4.20
C ILE A 234 -9.76 1.87 -3.92
N ASP A 235 -9.32 2.58 -4.96
CA ASP A 235 -8.83 3.94 -4.79
C ASP A 235 -10.00 4.88 -4.47
N ARG A 236 -10.06 5.38 -3.24
CA ARG A 236 -11.09 6.32 -2.79
C ARG A 236 -10.98 7.68 -3.48
N ASN A 237 -9.79 8.06 -3.93
CA ASN A 237 -9.58 9.33 -4.65
C ASN A 237 -10.18 9.26 -6.05
N ASN A 238 -10.23 8.06 -6.63
CA ASN A 238 -10.77 7.85 -7.96
C ASN A 238 -12.23 7.38 -7.87
N ASN A 239 -13.13 8.18 -8.42
CA ASN A 239 -14.54 7.81 -8.55
C ASN A 239 -14.77 6.63 -9.53
N SER A 240 -13.70 5.98 -10.03
CA SER A 240 -13.75 4.65 -10.60
C SER A 240 -13.73 3.66 -9.45
N LEU A 241 -14.87 3.04 -9.17
CA LEU A 241 -14.98 1.99 -8.19
C LEU A 241 -14.33 0.67 -8.67
N GLN A 242 -13.15 0.77 -9.26
CA GLN A 242 -12.38 -0.35 -9.77
C GLN A 242 -11.61 -0.96 -8.60
N VAL A 243 -11.72 -2.27 -8.46
CA VAL A 243 -10.91 -3.05 -7.52
C VAL A 243 -9.55 -3.28 -8.18
N GLU A 244 -8.51 -2.85 -7.48
CA GLU A 244 -7.11 -3.09 -7.82
C GLU A 244 -6.59 -4.27 -7.00
N HIS A 245 -5.71 -5.06 -7.61
CA HIS A 245 -5.09 -6.22 -7.00
C HIS A 245 -3.62 -5.93 -6.68
N PHE A 246 -3.21 -6.28 -5.47
CA PHE A 246 -1.85 -6.22 -4.99
C PHE A 246 -1.42 -7.60 -4.52
N VAL A 247 -0.22 -8.02 -4.92
CA VAL A 247 0.36 -9.31 -4.58
C VAL A 247 1.42 -9.14 -3.50
N LYS A 248 1.41 -10.02 -2.51
CA LYS A 248 2.43 -10.06 -1.47
C LYS A 248 3.74 -10.57 -2.05
N LYS A 249 4.83 -9.87 -1.80
CA LYS A 249 6.17 -10.18 -2.30
C LYS A 249 7.18 -10.11 -1.15
N ASP A 250 8.38 -10.65 -1.40
CA ASP A 250 9.52 -10.45 -0.50
C ASP A 250 9.89 -8.97 -0.44
N VAL A 251 10.28 -8.49 0.75
CA VAL A 251 10.66 -7.10 0.96
C VAL A 251 11.94 -6.79 0.18
N PRO A 252 11.96 -5.76 -0.69
CA PRO A 252 13.16 -5.41 -1.45
C PRO A 252 14.33 -4.97 -0.55
N ASP A 253 15.56 -5.28 -0.98
CA ASP A 253 16.80 -4.93 -0.27
C ASP A 253 16.92 -3.42 -0.02
N GLU A 254 16.42 -2.57 -0.92
CA GLU A 254 16.37 -1.12 -0.74
C GLU A 254 15.51 -0.72 0.48
N MET A 255 14.39 -1.39 0.71
CA MET A 255 13.54 -1.11 1.86
C MET A 255 14.21 -1.56 3.17
N MET A 256 14.87 -2.72 3.16
CA MET A 256 15.64 -3.18 4.33
C MET A 256 16.78 -2.22 4.69
N ARG A 257 17.51 -1.72 3.69
CA ARG A 257 18.55 -0.70 3.88
C ARG A 257 17.98 0.64 4.35
N ALA A 258 16.81 1.04 3.85
CA ALA A 258 16.13 2.24 4.32
C ALA A 258 15.78 2.13 5.80
N ASP A 259 15.24 0.98 6.23
CA ASP A 259 14.95 0.70 7.63
C ASP A 259 16.21 0.76 8.51
N GLU A 260 17.32 0.16 8.06
CA GLU A 260 18.60 0.20 8.76
C GLU A 260 19.12 1.64 8.94
N ILE A 261 19.12 2.44 7.87
CA ILE A 261 19.55 3.84 7.92
C ILE A 261 18.65 4.62 8.88
N MET A 262 17.34 4.57 8.68
CA MET A 262 16.39 5.41 9.41
C MET A 262 16.28 5.03 10.89
N LYS A 263 16.53 3.76 11.26
CA LYS A 263 16.60 3.32 12.67
C LYS A 263 17.95 3.55 13.33
N THR A 264 19.01 3.82 12.56
CA THR A 264 20.31 4.15 13.12
C THR A 264 20.23 5.52 13.81
N PRO A 265 20.41 5.63 15.14
CA PRO A 265 20.29 6.90 15.83
C PRO A 265 21.43 7.85 15.42
N VAL A 266 21.07 9.09 15.06
CA VAL A 266 22.06 10.14 14.81
C VAL A 266 22.62 10.62 16.16
N PRO A 267 23.94 10.59 16.40
CA PRO A 267 24.52 11.01 17.67
C PRO A 267 24.15 12.47 18.00
N ALA A 268 23.72 12.73 19.24
CA ALA A 268 23.34 14.09 19.69
C ALA A 268 24.46 15.13 19.50
N GLY A 269 25.71 14.67 19.56
CA GLY A 269 26.87 15.50 19.29
C GLY A 269 27.03 15.89 17.82
N LEU A 270 26.39 15.21 16.86
CA LEU A 270 26.39 15.55 15.43
C LEU A 270 25.24 16.49 15.05
N LEU A 271 24.12 16.40 15.76
CA LEU A 271 22.92 17.18 15.50
C LEU A 271 23.14 18.70 15.60
N GLY A 272 22.40 19.44 14.77
CA GLY A 272 22.41 20.90 14.74
C GLY A 272 23.37 21.47 13.69
N LYS A 273 23.68 22.77 13.83
CA LYS A 273 24.43 23.55 12.84
C LYS A 273 25.93 23.57 13.12
N TRP A 274 26.70 23.46 12.05
CA TRP A 274 28.16 23.44 12.02
C TRP A 274 28.65 24.42 10.97
N GLU A 275 29.39 25.44 11.39
CA GLU A 275 30.00 26.43 10.48
C GLU A 275 31.46 26.08 10.20
N THR A 276 31.87 26.12 8.94
CA THR A 276 33.27 25.91 8.56
C THR A 276 34.13 27.04 9.13
N ILE A 277 35.21 26.68 9.82
CA ILE A 277 36.21 27.62 10.34
C ILE A 277 37.59 27.44 9.70
N HIS A 278 37.85 26.29 9.07
CA HIS A 278 39.14 26.00 8.44
C HIS A 278 38.98 24.98 7.31
N TYR A 279 39.78 25.12 6.25
CA TYR A 279 39.83 24.18 5.12
C TYR A 279 41.28 23.87 4.73
N THR A 280 41.55 22.59 4.52
CA THR A 280 42.83 22.10 4.02
C THR A 280 42.60 21.20 2.80
N ARG A 281 43.45 21.32 1.78
CA ARG A 281 43.51 20.43 0.62
C ARG A 281 44.93 19.95 0.41
N MET A 282 45.11 18.64 0.37
CA MET A 282 46.38 17.98 0.10
C MET A 282 46.35 17.24 -1.24
N ILE A 283 47.46 17.25 -1.97
CA ILE A 283 47.65 16.43 -3.17
C ILE A 283 48.96 15.66 -3.00
N ASN A 284 48.93 14.34 -3.13
CA ASN A 284 50.09 13.45 -2.88
C ASN A 284 50.70 13.65 -1.48
N GLY A 285 49.90 14.02 -0.48
CA GLY A 285 50.35 14.30 0.89
C GLY A 285 50.99 15.68 1.10
N GLU A 286 51.08 16.53 0.08
CA GLU A 286 51.56 17.90 0.22
C GLU A 286 50.39 18.88 0.35
N ASN A 287 50.48 19.82 1.30
CA ASN A 287 49.48 20.88 1.47
C ASN A 287 49.50 21.85 0.28
N VAL A 288 48.39 21.90 -0.46
CA VAL A 288 48.19 22.83 -1.59
C VAL A 288 47.31 24.00 -1.18
N THR A 289 46.40 23.79 -0.22
CA THR A 289 45.58 24.84 0.38
C THR A 289 45.46 24.58 1.87
N ASP A 290 45.64 25.62 2.67
CA ASP A 290 45.56 25.59 4.12
C ASP A 290 45.14 26.99 4.57
N ILE A 291 43.86 27.15 4.91
CA ILE A 291 43.25 28.46 5.15
C ILE A 291 42.28 28.46 6.33
N ASP A 292 42.45 29.46 7.20
CA ASP A 292 41.44 29.83 8.17
C ASP A 292 40.32 30.61 7.49
N ILE A 293 39.09 30.19 7.71
CA ILE A 293 37.91 30.82 7.14
C ILE A 293 37.50 31.99 8.04
N LEU A 294 38.05 33.17 7.73
CA LEU A 294 37.79 34.41 8.45
C LEU A 294 36.71 35.24 7.75
N ASN A 295 35.86 35.91 8.54
CA ASN A 295 34.87 36.87 8.04
C ASN A 295 35.56 38.10 7.43
N GLY A 296 35.90 38.07 6.14
CA GLY A 296 36.45 39.23 5.45
C GLY A 296 37.08 38.96 4.08
N ASP A 297 37.81 37.86 3.93
CA ASP A 297 38.58 37.55 2.72
C ASP A 297 37.68 37.00 1.59
N ASP A 298 37.55 37.73 0.49
CA ASP A 298 36.69 37.35 -0.63
C ASP A 298 37.12 36.05 -1.32
N TRP A 299 38.41 35.70 -1.28
CA TRP A 299 38.91 34.46 -1.89
C TRP A 299 38.61 33.23 -1.02
N ASN A 300 38.81 33.33 0.30
CA ASN A 300 38.60 32.21 1.23
C ASN A 300 37.12 31.88 1.41
N LYS A 301 36.23 32.83 1.12
CA LYS A 301 34.79 32.68 1.25
C LYS A 301 34.16 31.60 0.36
N GLN A 302 34.84 31.13 -0.69
CA GLN A 302 34.32 30.03 -1.52
C GLN A 302 34.30 28.68 -0.79
N PHE A 303 35.11 28.53 0.25
CA PHE A 303 35.19 27.32 1.08
C PHE A 303 34.32 27.40 2.34
N TYR A 304 33.63 28.52 2.55
CA TYR A 304 32.69 28.66 3.65
C TYR A 304 31.37 27.96 3.33
N HIS A 305 30.90 27.13 4.27
CA HIS A 305 29.52 26.67 4.30
C HIS A 305 29.08 26.34 5.72
N THR A 306 27.77 26.36 5.94
CA THR A 306 27.16 25.80 7.14
C THR A 306 26.51 24.46 6.80
N LEU A 307 26.73 23.44 7.62
CA LEU A 307 26.00 22.18 7.58
C LEU A 307 24.98 22.11 8.72
N ALA A 308 23.83 21.50 8.50
CA ALA A 308 22.92 21.11 9.57
C ALA A 308 22.56 19.64 9.45
N PHE A 309 22.79 18.87 10.51
CA PHE A 309 22.36 17.48 10.60
C PHE A 309 21.09 17.39 11.46
N SER A 310 20.14 16.58 11.00
CA SER A 310 18.89 16.29 11.71
C SER A 310 18.79 14.81 12.08
N GLU A 311 17.84 14.50 12.97
CA GLU A 311 17.59 13.15 13.47
C GLU A 311 17.07 12.20 12.39
N ASN A 312 16.38 12.72 11.38
CA ASN A 312 15.83 11.96 10.26
C ASN A 312 16.81 11.78 9.08
N HIS A 313 18.12 11.80 9.36
CA HIS A 313 19.17 11.57 8.36
C HIS A 313 19.15 12.56 7.19
N LYS A 314 18.70 13.81 7.44
CA LYS A 314 18.80 14.92 6.48
C LYS A 314 19.98 15.82 6.80
N ILE A 315 20.66 16.26 5.75
CA ILE A 315 21.72 17.24 5.83
C ILE A 315 21.44 18.38 4.87
N SER A 316 21.43 19.60 5.41
CA SER A 316 21.29 20.81 4.61
C SER A 316 22.61 21.59 4.62
N LYS A 317 22.99 22.12 3.45
CA LYS A 317 24.22 22.90 3.26
C LYS A 317 23.88 24.30 2.76
N TRP A 318 24.35 25.32 3.46
CA TRP A 318 24.19 26.72 3.06
C TRP A 318 25.52 27.35 2.71
N ASP A 319 25.49 28.26 1.74
CA ASP A 319 26.61 29.14 1.44
C ASP A 319 26.76 30.25 2.49
N ARG A 320 27.75 31.11 2.28
CA ARG A 320 28.05 32.26 3.14
C ARG A 320 26.94 33.32 3.23
N PHE A 321 26.05 33.38 2.26
CA PHE A 321 24.94 34.33 2.21
C PHE A 321 23.68 33.77 2.87
N GLY A 322 23.73 32.51 3.33
CA GLY A 322 22.56 31.80 3.83
C GLY A 322 21.68 31.24 2.72
N SER A 323 22.15 31.24 1.46
CA SER A 323 21.47 30.56 0.36
C SER A 323 21.63 29.06 0.55
N LEU A 324 20.53 28.31 0.48
CA LEU A 324 20.56 26.86 0.50
C LEU A 324 21.24 26.36 -0.79
N LEU A 325 22.33 25.63 -0.64
CA LEU A 325 23.04 25.00 -1.76
C LEU A 325 22.45 23.62 -2.05
N TYR A 326 22.31 22.81 -1.00
CA TYR A 326 21.83 21.44 -1.10
C TYR A 326 20.97 21.07 0.09
N ASP A 327 19.97 20.24 -0.15
CA ASP A 327 19.24 19.49 0.85
C ASP A 327 19.33 18.01 0.48
N GLN A 328 19.95 17.22 1.34
CA GLN A 328 20.50 15.90 1.03
C GLN A 328 20.14 14.90 2.12
N CYS A 329 20.39 13.63 1.84
CA CYS A 329 20.35 12.57 2.85
C CYS A 329 21.77 12.17 3.25
N PHE A 330 21.93 11.65 4.46
CA PHE A 330 23.16 10.98 4.86
C PHE A 330 22.88 9.64 5.54
N MET A 331 23.89 8.79 5.62
CA MET A 331 23.90 7.60 6.47
C MET A 331 25.17 7.56 7.30
N LEU A 332 25.11 6.89 8.44
CA LEU A 332 26.24 6.71 9.35
C LEU A 332 26.72 5.27 9.35
N LYS A 333 28.04 5.07 9.29
CA LYS A 333 28.67 3.77 9.49
C LYS A 333 30.00 3.92 10.24
N GLY A 334 29.95 3.73 11.55
CA GLY A 334 31.07 4.08 12.43
C GLY A 334 31.34 5.58 12.35
N ASP A 335 32.58 5.96 12.07
CA ASP A 335 32.99 7.36 11.92
C ASP A 335 32.76 7.92 10.50
N ASN A 336 32.17 7.13 9.60
CA ASN A 336 31.88 7.57 8.23
C ASN A 336 30.46 8.13 8.09
N ILE A 337 30.36 9.24 7.39
CA ILE A 337 29.14 9.89 6.93
C ILE A 337 29.10 9.77 5.40
N THR A 338 28.19 8.98 4.86
CA THR A 338 27.95 8.94 3.41
C THR A 338 26.78 9.84 3.08
N ILE A 339 26.97 10.81 2.19
CA ILE A 339 26.00 11.83 1.79
C ILE A 339 25.59 11.59 0.33
N ALA A 340 24.30 11.77 0.03
CA ALA A 340 23.78 11.70 -1.34
C ALA A 340 22.63 12.68 -1.57
N GLY A 341 22.23 12.86 -2.83
CA GLY A 341 21.15 13.77 -3.24
C GLY A 341 19.84 13.48 -2.50
N ASP A 342 19.44 12.22 -2.45
CA ASP A 342 18.28 11.77 -1.69
C ASP A 342 18.48 10.38 -1.06
N LEU A 343 17.41 9.82 -0.49
CA LEU A 343 17.48 8.50 0.12
C LEU A 343 17.70 7.41 -0.93
N THR A 344 17.07 7.50 -2.10
CA THR A 344 17.23 6.52 -3.19
C THR A 344 18.69 6.39 -3.60
N ASP A 345 19.40 7.51 -3.68
CA ASP A 345 20.82 7.52 -4.02
C ASP A 345 21.68 6.80 -2.97
N LEU A 346 21.33 6.93 -1.68
CA LEU A 346 21.99 6.18 -0.59
C LEU A 346 21.69 4.68 -0.65
N LEU A 347 20.46 4.32 -1.04
CA LEU A 347 20.05 2.93 -1.18
C LEU A 347 20.67 2.28 -2.41
N SER A 348 21.05 3.04 -3.43
CA SER A 348 21.56 2.51 -4.68
C SER A 348 22.83 3.23 -5.17
N PRO A 349 23.93 3.17 -4.40
CA PRO A 349 25.14 3.95 -4.67
C PRO A 349 25.87 3.57 -5.97
N LYS A 350 25.51 2.44 -6.60
CA LYS A 350 26.01 2.06 -7.93
C LYS A 350 25.48 2.97 -9.05
N TYR A 351 24.30 3.55 -8.87
CA TYR A 351 23.58 4.31 -9.89
C TYR A 351 23.58 5.81 -9.65
N SER A 352 24.07 6.24 -8.49
CA SER A 352 24.04 7.62 -8.06
C SER A 352 25.36 8.05 -7.43
N TYR A 353 25.63 9.34 -7.48
CA TYR A 353 26.80 9.90 -6.84
C TYR A 353 26.61 9.94 -5.32
N THR A 354 27.60 9.44 -4.59
CA THR A 354 27.66 9.49 -3.12
C THR A 354 29.04 9.96 -2.69
N GLU A 355 29.09 10.72 -1.60
CA GLU A 355 30.33 11.20 -0.99
C GLU A 355 30.47 10.63 0.41
N THR A 356 31.61 10.02 0.73
CA THR A 356 31.85 9.48 2.08
C THR A 356 32.92 10.29 2.80
N TRP A 357 32.51 10.97 3.87
CA TRP A 357 33.36 11.77 4.73
C TRP A 357 33.63 11.02 6.04
N THR A 358 34.87 11.05 6.51
CA THR A 358 35.25 10.49 7.81
C THR A 358 35.28 11.60 8.87
N ILE A 359 34.65 11.37 10.02
CA ILE A 359 34.81 12.21 11.21
C ILE A 359 36.18 11.89 11.80
N SER A 360 37.19 12.68 11.46
CA SER A 360 38.58 12.44 11.89
C SER A 360 38.91 13.01 13.26
N ASP A 361 38.13 13.99 13.73
CA ASP A 361 38.18 14.51 15.09
C ASP A 361 36.81 15.10 15.49
N LYS A 362 36.43 14.96 16.76
CA LYS A 362 35.15 15.47 17.26
C LYS A 362 35.19 15.79 18.74
N THR A 363 34.74 17.00 19.06
CA THR A 363 34.42 17.46 20.42
C THR A 363 32.97 17.97 20.45
N GLU A 364 32.53 18.49 21.60
CA GLU A 364 31.20 19.11 21.74
C GLU A 364 31.01 20.31 20.80
N ASN A 365 32.08 21.08 20.55
CA ASN A 365 32.03 22.36 19.85
C ASN A 365 32.83 22.40 18.54
N SER A 366 33.52 21.31 18.18
CA SER A 366 34.29 21.22 16.94
C SER A 366 34.19 19.84 16.32
N MET A 367 34.25 19.79 14.99
CA MET A 367 34.21 18.56 14.21
C MET A 367 35.13 18.72 13.00
N LYS A 368 35.93 17.71 12.70
CA LYS A 368 36.75 17.64 11.49
C LYS A 368 36.22 16.55 10.59
N LEU A 369 35.88 16.91 9.35
CA LEU A 369 35.48 15.98 8.29
C LEU A 369 36.61 15.87 7.27
N THR A 370 36.93 14.64 6.89
CA THR A 370 37.97 14.32 5.91
C THR A 370 37.37 13.53 4.75
N TYR A 371 37.65 13.96 3.53
CA TYR A 371 37.29 13.26 2.30
C TYR A 371 38.56 12.89 1.54
N GLU A 372 38.64 11.65 1.09
CA GLU A 372 39.77 11.13 0.31
C GLU A 372 39.27 10.69 -1.07
N TYR A 373 39.89 11.22 -2.12
CA TYR A 373 39.60 10.86 -3.50
C TYR A 373 40.87 10.75 -4.32
N GLY A 374 41.25 9.52 -4.64
CA GLY A 374 42.49 9.23 -5.35
C GLY A 374 43.71 9.66 -4.53
N ASN A 375 44.45 10.66 -5.03
CA ASN A 375 45.60 11.25 -4.36
C ASN A 375 45.29 12.59 -3.68
N THR A 376 44.02 13.00 -3.65
CA THR A 376 43.57 14.25 -3.03
C THR A 376 42.91 13.94 -1.69
N THR A 377 43.25 14.72 -0.67
CA THR A 377 42.58 14.70 0.63
C THR A 377 42.06 16.10 0.93
N GLU A 378 40.77 16.21 1.22
CA GLU A 378 40.12 17.45 1.64
C GLU A 378 39.72 17.33 3.11
N CYS A 379 39.97 18.39 3.88
CA CYS A 379 39.63 18.46 5.29
C CYS A 379 38.88 19.75 5.57
N TYR A 380 37.71 19.64 6.19
CA TYR A 380 36.98 20.76 6.75
C TYR A 380 36.95 20.66 8.26
N THR A 381 37.32 21.74 8.94
CA THR A 381 37.07 21.87 10.38
C THR A 381 35.89 22.80 10.60
N TYR A 382 34.96 22.34 11.41
CA TYR A 382 33.75 23.03 11.76
C TYR A 382 33.73 23.40 13.24
N LYS A 383 32.99 24.47 13.53
CA LYS A 383 32.58 24.87 14.86
C LYS A 383 31.06 24.74 14.98
N ARG A 384 30.57 24.34 16.15
CA ARG A 384 29.13 24.32 16.43
C ARG A 384 28.58 25.75 16.50
N LYS A 385 27.41 25.98 15.91
CA LYS A 385 26.75 27.29 15.84
C LYS A 385 25.62 27.45 16.84
#